data_AF-F0ZY61-F1
#
_entry.id   AF-F0ZY61-F1
#
_cell.length_a   1.000
_cell.length_b   1.000
_cell.length_c   1.000
_cell.angle_alpha   90.00
_cell.angle_beta   90.00
_cell.angle_gamma   90.00
#
_symmetry.space_group_name_H-M   'P 1'
#
loop_
_entity.id
_entity.type
_entity.pdbx_description
1 polymer ?
#
loop_
_entity_poly.entity_id
_entity_poly.type
_entity_poly.pdbx_seq_one_letter_code
_entity_poly.pdbx_strand_id
1 'polypeptide(L)'
;MSIKNENTLLNPNNNNNNNNNNNHSNNQISQQQQPPLWDTQSKCILLESIGKFLPLGVNKQFSIINCTVILHEKMPQKNFSYEQVYKEISEYYNLDELDDDVIDEDEKELFYLPASYKTMMDEKVKKK
;
A
#
# COMPACT_ATOMS: atom_id res chain seq x y z
N MET A 1 -6.68 -61.51 -6.34
CA MET A 1 -5.79 -62.50 -5.71
C MET A 1 -4.54 -61.80 -5.22
N SER A 2 -4.33 -61.83 -3.92
CA SER A 2 -3.13 -61.35 -3.22
C SER A 2 -1.94 -62.26 -3.48
N ILE A 3 -0.75 -61.68 -3.53
CA ILE A 3 0.42 -62.27 -2.86
C ILE A 3 1.04 -61.15 -2.02
N LYS A 4 1.19 -61.47 -0.73
CA LYS A 4 1.79 -60.68 0.34
C LYS A 4 3.28 -61.01 0.47
N ASN A 5 3.95 -60.23 1.32
CA ASN A 5 5.10 -60.54 2.18
C ASN A 5 6.38 -59.78 1.81
N GLU A 6 7.18 -59.28 2.73
CA GLU A 6 7.11 -58.82 4.14
C GLU A 6 8.58 -58.55 4.50
N ASN A 7 8.87 -57.47 5.24
CA ASN A 7 9.86 -57.35 6.33
C ASN A 7 11.32 -57.82 6.07
N THR A 8 12.41 -57.19 6.52
CA THR A 8 12.72 -56.39 7.71
C THR A 8 14.22 -56.05 7.59
N LEU A 9 14.67 -54.90 8.08
CA LEU A 9 15.70 -54.82 9.12
C LEU A 9 15.97 -53.36 9.50
N LEU A 10 15.75 -53.09 10.78
CA LEU A 10 15.94 -51.84 11.50
C LEU A 10 17.24 -51.91 12.32
N ASN A 11 17.95 -50.76 12.36
CA ASN A 11 18.82 -50.24 13.43
C ASN A 11 20.19 -50.93 13.71
N PRO A 12 21.19 -50.26 14.36
CA PRO A 12 21.07 -49.14 15.31
C PRO A 12 22.08 -47.97 15.24
N ASN A 13 21.69 -46.89 15.92
CA ASN A 13 22.47 -45.81 16.56
C ASN A 13 24.00 -45.95 16.59
N ASN A 14 24.72 -44.85 16.26
CA ASN A 14 25.83 -44.43 17.11
C ASN A 14 26.01 -42.90 17.12
N ASN A 15 26.04 -42.37 18.33
CA ASN A 15 26.17 -40.97 18.70
C ASN A 15 27.63 -40.76 19.09
N ASN A 16 28.38 -39.83 18.47
CA ASN A 16 29.46 -39.14 19.20
C ASN A 16 29.96 -37.87 18.52
N ASN A 17 30.10 -36.88 19.38
CA ASN A 17 30.43 -35.48 19.16
C ASN A 17 31.94 -35.25 19.30
N ASN A 18 32.43 -34.15 18.71
CA ASN A 18 33.74 -33.47 18.93
C ASN A 18 35.00 -34.20 18.39
N ASN A 19 36.01 -33.56 17.79
CA ASN A 19 36.41 -32.15 17.83
C ASN A 19 37.42 -31.83 16.70
N ASN A 20 37.49 -30.55 16.34
CA ASN A 20 38.61 -29.81 15.76
C ASN A 20 39.19 -30.21 14.38
N ASN A 21 38.95 -29.34 13.40
CA ASN A 21 40.07 -28.62 12.80
C ASN A 21 39.67 -27.25 12.24
N ASN A 22 40.37 -26.24 12.74
CA ASN A 22 40.36 -24.86 12.27
C ASN A 22 40.63 -24.81 10.78
N ASN A 23 39.75 -24.18 10.01
CA ASN A 23 40.15 -23.45 8.82
C ASN A 23 39.33 -22.17 8.69
N HIS A 24 40.04 -21.09 9.00
CA HIS A 24 39.65 -19.71 8.81
C HIS A 24 39.41 -19.46 7.31
N SER A 25 38.17 -19.66 6.86
CA SER A 25 37.73 -19.21 5.54
C SER A 25 37.06 -17.85 5.71
N ASN A 26 37.86 -16.80 5.50
CA ASN A 26 37.36 -15.46 5.18
C ASN A 26 36.60 -15.51 3.85
N ASN A 27 35.35 -15.97 3.88
CA ASN A 27 34.40 -15.70 2.80
C ASN A 27 33.87 -14.29 3.01
N GLN A 28 34.61 -13.29 2.51
CA GLN A 28 34.01 -12.01 2.15
C GLN A 28 33.00 -12.32 1.04
N ILE A 29 31.74 -12.48 1.43
CA ILE A 29 30.62 -12.52 0.51
C ILE A 29 30.56 -11.12 -0.10
N SER A 30 31.05 -10.99 -1.33
CA SER A 30 30.78 -9.85 -2.19
C SER A 30 29.27 -9.74 -2.34
N GLN A 31 28.63 -8.88 -1.55
CA GLN A 31 27.23 -8.55 -1.73
C GLN A 31 27.12 -7.89 -3.11
N GLN A 32 26.72 -8.65 -4.13
CA GLN A 32 26.19 -8.09 -5.36
C GLN A 32 24.95 -7.30 -4.93
N GLN A 33 25.11 -5.97 -4.84
CA GLN A 33 24.00 -5.06 -4.61
C GLN A 33 22.99 -5.31 -5.72
N GLN A 34 21.89 -5.99 -5.38
CA GLN A 34 20.77 -6.07 -6.31
C GLN A 34 20.33 -4.63 -6.61
N PRO A 35 20.05 -4.32 -7.88
CA PRO A 35 19.55 -3.00 -8.23
C PRO A 35 18.28 -2.71 -7.41
N PRO A 36 18.11 -1.48 -6.91
CA PRO A 36 16.95 -1.14 -6.11
C PRO A 36 15.67 -1.39 -6.93
N LEU A 37 14.68 -2.02 -6.30
CA LEU A 37 13.37 -2.30 -6.90
C LEU A 37 12.77 -1.04 -7.54
N TRP A 38 12.89 0.07 -6.80
CA TRP A 38 12.46 1.39 -7.22
C TRP A 38 13.61 2.17 -7.86
N ASP A 39 13.45 2.53 -9.12
CA ASP A 39 14.29 3.53 -9.79
C ASP A 39 13.51 4.83 -10.00
N THR A 40 14.19 5.88 -10.44
CA THR A 40 13.56 7.18 -10.69
C THR A 40 12.36 7.05 -11.63
N GLN A 41 12.47 6.21 -12.65
CA GLN A 41 11.40 6.03 -13.62
C GLN A 41 10.16 5.37 -13.00
N SER A 42 10.32 4.33 -12.18
CA SER A 42 9.18 3.69 -11.51
C SER A 42 8.53 4.61 -10.49
N LYS A 43 9.32 5.45 -9.81
CA LYS A 43 8.80 6.50 -8.91
C LYS A 43 8.00 7.57 -9.66
N CYS A 44 8.47 8.03 -10.82
CA CYS A 44 7.71 8.98 -11.65
C CYS A 44 6.37 8.40 -12.12
N ILE A 45 6.34 7.13 -12.54
CA ILE A 45 5.10 6.46 -12.96
C ILE A 45 4.15 6.29 -11.77
N LEU A 46 4.67 5.91 -10.61
CA LEU A 46 3.88 5.80 -9.39
C LEU A 46 3.24 7.16 -9.04
N LEU A 47 4.02 8.24 -9.07
CA LEU A 47 3.52 9.59 -8.82
C LEU A 47 2.43 10.01 -9.82
N GLU A 48 2.62 9.74 -11.12
CA GLU A 48 1.59 10.00 -12.14
C GLU A 48 0.29 9.21 -11.85
N SER A 49 0.43 7.98 -11.36
CA SER A 49 -0.71 7.11 -11.04
C SER A 49 -1.46 7.58 -9.78
N ILE A 50 -0.71 7.99 -8.75
CA ILE A 50 -1.26 8.61 -7.52
C ILE A 50 -2.05 9.86 -7.89
N GLY A 51 -1.54 10.72 -8.78
CA GLY A 51 -2.26 11.92 -9.23
C GLY A 51 -3.58 11.62 -9.95
N LYS A 52 -3.74 10.43 -10.54
CA LYS A 52 -4.98 10.03 -11.24
C LYS A 52 -6.00 9.37 -10.32
N PHE A 53 -5.55 8.55 -9.36
CA PHE A 53 -6.44 7.72 -8.54
C PHE A 53 -6.52 8.11 -7.08
N LEU A 54 -5.65 9.02 -6.64
CA LEU A 54 -5.54 9.59 -5.30
C LEU A 54 -5.97 8.62 -4.18
N PRO A 55 -5.03 7.83 -3.62
CA PRO A 55 -5.36 6.78 -2.66
C PRO A 55 -5.65 7.34 -1.26
N LEU A 56 -6.84 7.92 -1.12
CA LEU A 56 -7.38 8.54 0.10
C LEU A 56 -8.73 7.94 0.49
N GLY A 57 -9.10 8.13 1.76
CA GLY A 57 -10.40 7.76 2.32
C GLY A 57 -10.80 6.30 2.08
N VAL A 58 -12.11 6.08 1.90
CA VAL A 58 -12.70 4.74 1.77
C VAL A 58 -12.23 3.96 0.54
N ASN A 59 -11.77 4.65 -0.50
CA ASN A 59 -11.36 4.04 -1.77
C ASN A 59 -9.85 3.78 -1.87
N LYS A 60 -9.07 4.11 -0.84
CA LYS A 60 -7.61 3.98 -0.80
C LYS A 60 -7.11 2.65 -1.37
N GLN A 61 -7.70 1.53 -0.94
CA GLN A 61 -7.30 0.18 -1.37
C GLN A 61 -7.47 -0.02 -2.89
N PHE A 62 -8.59 0.41 -3.46
CA PHE A 62 -8.83 0.33 -4.91
C PHE A 62 -7.88 1.23 -5.70
N SER A 63 -7.60 2.43 -5.19
CA SER A 63 -6.67 3.36 -5.82
C SER A 63 -5.24 2.81 -5.84
N ILE A 64 -4.80 2.13 -4.78
CA ILE A 64 -3.48 1.46 -4.75
C ILE A 64 -3.44 0.30 -5.74
N ILE A 65 -4.51 -0.48 -5.86
CA ILE A 65 -4.61 -1.54 -6.89
C ILE A 65 -4.46 -0.92 -8.28
N ASN A 66 -5.17 0.17 -8.57
CA ASN A 66 -5.07 0.85 -9.87
C ASN A 66 -3.65 1.38 -10.14
N CYS A 67 -2.97 1.92 -9.13
CA CYS A 67 -1.56 2.32 -9.26
C CYS A 67 -0.66 1.12 -9.56
N THR A 68 -0.92 -0.02 -8.93
CA THR A 68 -0.17 -1.26 -9.16
C THR A 68 -0.37 -1.77 -10.59
N VAL A 69 -1.61 -1.74 -11.10
CA VAL A 69 -1.94 -2.13 -12.48
C VAL A 69 -1.20 -1.23 -13.49
N ILE A 70 -1.22 0.09 -13.32
CA ILE A 70 -0.49 1.00 -14.23
C ILE A 70 1.01 0.75 -14.19
N LEU A 71 1.58 0.50 -13.02
CA LEU A 71 3.00 0.16 -12.91
C LEU A 71 3.34 -1.11 -13.71
N HIS A 72 2.48 -2.13 -13.66
CA HIS A 72 2.68 -3.37 -14.44
C HIS A 72 2.50 -3.13 -15.94
N GLU A 73 1.53 -2.32 -16.34
CA GLU A 73 1.30 -1.96 -17.75
C GLU A 73 2.48 -1.19 -18.35
N LYS A 74 3.05 -0.24 -17.61
CA LYS A 74 4.15 0.61 -18.08
C LYS A 74 5.53 -0.01 -17.84
N MET A 75 5.66 -0.95 -16.91
CA MET A 75 6.92 -1.63 -16.57
C MET A 75 6.73 -3.15 -16.42
N PRO A 76 6.39 -3.88 -17.50
CA PRO A 76 6.14 -5.33 -17.43
C PRO A 76 7.36 -6.15 -16.99
N GLN A 77 8.57 -5.60 -17.12
CA GLN A 77 9.83 -6.22 -16.67
C GLN A 77 10.02 -6.17 -15.15
N LYS A 78 9.24 -5.36 -14.43
CA LYS A 78 9.29 -5.25 -12.96
C LYS A 78 8.00 -5.77 -12.37
N ASN A 79 8.12 -6.56 -11.31
CA ASN A 79 6.96 -7.08 -10.60
C ASN A 79 6.79 -6.31 -9.28
N PHE A 80 5.78 -5.44 -9.25
CA PHE A 80 5.42 -4.67 -8.06
C PHE A 80 4.24 -5.34 -7.36
N SER A 81 4.42 -5.81 -6.12
CA SER A 81 3.29 -6.31 -5.34
C SER A 81 2.45 -5.15 -4.79
N TYR A 82 1.19 -5.43 -4.49
CA TYR A 82 0.31 -4.47 -3.83
C TYR A 82 0.94 -3.89 -2.55
N GLU A 83 1.53 -4.74 -1.71
CA GLU A 83 2.13 -4.38 -0.44
C GLU A 83 3.36 -3.47 -0.63
N GLN A 84 4.14 -3.69 -1.69
CA GLN A 84 5.28 -2.84 -2.02
C GLN A 84 4.84 -1.44 -2.43
N VAL A 85 3.79 -1.36 -3.26
CA VAL A 85 3.22 -0.07 -3.70
C VAL A 85 2.59 0.65 -2.51
N TYR A 86 1.81 -0.06 -1.69
CA TYR A 86 1.21 0.50 -0.48
C TYR A 86 2.25 1.07 0.47
N LYS A 87 3.32 0.32 0.71
CA LYS A 87 4.41 0.75 1.58
C LYS A 87 5.11 2.00 1.04
N GLU A 88 5.45 2.02 -0.26
CA GLU A 88 6.09 3.18 -0.88
C GLU A 88 5.18 4.43 -0.83
N ILE A 89 3.87 4.26 -1.08
CA ILE A 89 2.90 5.36 -0.98
C ILE A 89 2.85 5.90 0.46
N SER A 90 2.75 5.01 1.44
CA SER A 90 2.59 5.38 2.85
C SER A 90 3.86 6.03 3.42
N GLU A 91 5.05 5.56 3.03
CA GLU A 91 6.32 6.09 3.56
C GLU A 91 6.69 7.46 2.99
N TYR A 92 6.43 7.71 1.70
CA TYR A 92 6.99 8.87 1.01
C TYR A 92 5.98 9.95 0.65
N TYR A 93 4.68 9.63 0.59
CA TYR A 93 3.66 10.57 0.14
C TYR A 93 2.70 10.98 1.26
N ASN A 94 2.82 10.37 2.44
CA ASN A 94 2.08 10.67 3.68
C ASN A 94 0.65 11.18 3.45
N LEU A 95 -0.10 10.45 2.63
CA LEU A 95 -1.39 10.89 2.14
C LEU A 95 -2.46 10.90 3.22
N ASP A 96 -2.24 10.16 4.32
CA ASP A 96 -3.18 10.10 5.43
C ASP A 96 -3.31 11.46 6.16
N GLU A 97 -2.25 12.28 6.22
CA GLU A 97 -2.33 13.65 6.76
C GLU A 97 -3.12 14.60 5.86
N LEU A 98 -3.15 14.34 4.54
CA LEU A 98 -3.93 15.14 3.60
C LEU A 98 -5.45 14.89 3.76
N ASP A 99 -5.87 13.73 4.27
CA ASP A 99 -7.29 13.41 4.47
C ASP A 99 -7.89 14.24 5.64
N ASP A 100 -7.08 14.55 6.65
CA ASP A 100 -7.49 15.35 7.81
C ASP A 100 -7.57 16.85 7.50
N ASP A 101 -6.70 17.37 6.60
CA ASP A 101 -6.63 18.79 6.24
C ASP A 101 -7.67 19.21 5.17
N VAL A 102 -8.28 18.27 4.43
CA VAL A 102 -9.26 18.57 3.35
C VAL A 102 -10.68 18.74 3.88
N ILE A 103 -10.91 18.46 5.16
CA ILE A 103 -12.14 18.90 5.86
C ILE A 103 -11.90 20.34 6.33
N ASP A 104 -11.78 21.26 5.37
CA ASP A 104 -12.11 22.65 5.66
C ASP A 104 -13.58 22.62 6.09
N GLU A 105 -13.83 22.78 7.38
CA GLU A 105 -15.12 23.23 7.87
C GLU A 105 -15.39 24.57 7.17
N ASP A 106 -16.04 24.51 6.00
CA ASP A 106 -16.68 25.67 5.39
C ASP A 106 -17.51 26.28 6.51
N GLU A 107 -16.99 27.37 7.08
CA GLU A 107 -17.59 28.11 8.16
C GLU A 107 -19.02 28.38 7.70
N LYS A 108 -20.00 27.70 8.32
CA LYS A 108 -21.40 27.74 7.85
C LYS A 108 -21.85 29.18 7.90
N GLU A 109 -21.73 29.90 6.79
CA GLU A 109 -22.18 31.27 6.68
C GLU A 109 -23.69 31.24 6.94
N LEU A 110 -24.09 31.86 8.05
CA LEU A 110 -25.49 31.98 8.41
C LEU A 110 -26.18 32.75 7.29
N PHE A 111 -27.06 32.06 6.55
CA PHE A 111 -27.87 32.70 5.52
C PHE A 111 -28.83 33.69 6.21
N TYR A 112 -28.52 34.98 6.11
CA TYR A 112 -29.43 36.05 6.50
C TYR A 112 -30.34 36.40 5.33
N LEU A 113 -31.64 36.19 5.51
CA LEU A 113 -32.64 36.60 4.52
C LEU A 113 -32.56 38.13 4.31
N PRO A 114 -32.38 38.63 3.07
CA PRO A 114 -32.31 40.07 2.82
C PRO A 114 -33.59 40.77 3.27
N ALA A 115 -33.44 41.96 3.88
CA ALA A 115 -34.54 42.70 4.51
C ALA A 115 -35.72 42.98 3.57
N SER A 116 -35.47 43.11 2.26
CA SER A 116 -36.52 43.29 1.23
C SER A 116 -37.53 42.14 1.17
N TYR A 117 -37.11 40.92 1.47
CA TYR A 117 -37.99 39.75 1.49
C TYR A 117 -38.77 39.63 2.79
N LYS A 118 -38.26 40.19 3.90
CA LYS A 118 -38.97 40.21 5.19
C LYS A 118 -40.24 41.04 5.11
N THR A 119 -40.18 42.20 4.45
CA THR A 119 -41.34 43.08 4.24
C THR A 119 -42.47 42.39 3.46
N MET A 120 -42.14 41.60 2.43
CA MET A 120 -43.14 40.84 1.67
C MET A 120 -43.81 39.71 2.47
N MET A 121 -43.10 39.11 3.43
CA MET A 121 -43.66 38.09 4.31
C MET A 121 -44.60 38.71 5.34
N ASP A 122 -44.24 39.87 5.90
CA ASP A 122 -45.05 40.57 6.91
C ASP A 122 -46.35 41.17 6.31
N GLU A 123 -46.33 41.59 5.05
CA GLU A 123 -47.53 42.10 4.35
C GLU A 123 -48.59 41.02 4.10
N LYS A 124 -48.20 39.75 3.98
CA LYS A 124 -49.16 38.64 3.82
C LYS A 124 -49.91 38.31 5.11
N VAL A 125 -49.36 38.64 6.27
CA VAL A 125 -49.97 38.35 7.58
C VAL A 125 -51.03 39.38 7.96
N LYS A 126 -50.93 40.63 7.47
CA LYS A 126 -51.86 41.73 7.79
C LYS A 126 -53.14 41.79 6.96
N LYS A 127 -53.32 40.90 5.98
CA LYS A 127 -54.52 40.84 5.12
C LYS A 127 -55.58 39.81 5.58
N LYS A 128 -55.62 39.49 6.88
CA LYS A 128 -56.71 38.69 7.48
C LYS A 128 -57.62 39.56 8.33
#